data_AF-A0AAD8BIC3-F1
#
_entry.id   AF-A0AAD8BIC3-F1
#
_cell.length_a   1.000
_cell.length_b   1.000
_cell.length_c   1.000
_cell.angle_alpha   90.00
_cell.angle_beta   90.00
_cell.angle_gamma   90.00
#
_symmetry.space_group_name_H-M   'P 1'
#
loop_
_entity.id
_entity.type
_entity.pdbx_description
1 polymer ?
#
loop_
_entity_poly.entity_id
_entity_poly.type
_entity_poly.pdbx_seq_one_letter_code
_entity_poly.pdbx_strand_id
1 'polypeptide(L)'
;MQLARGQSLLPKTSGKNSNRMTLNVGGVRYETYRSTLKTIPDTRLAWVTDTSVNSPDYDPATGEYFFDRHPGIFNMILNYYRT
;
A
#
# COMPACT_ATOMS: atom_id res chain seq x y z
N MET A 1 38.51 -13.76 17.85
CA MET A 1 37.79 -12.61 17.25
C MET A 1 36.58 -13.14 16.51
N GLN A 2 35.38 -13.02 17.08
CA GLN A 2 34.12 -13.38 16.39
C GLN A 2 33.51 -12.11 15.82
N LEU A 3 33.38 -12.07 14.49
CA LEU A 3 32.72 -10.98 13.76
C LEU A 3 31.20 -11.12 13.96
N ALA A 4 30.61 -10.14 14.63
CA ALA A 4 29.16 -10.03 14.81
C ALA A 4 28.47 -9.82 13.46
N ARG A 5 27.51 -10.70 13.14
CA ARG A 5 26.64 -10.57 11.98
C ARG A 5 25.81 -9.29 12.12
N GLY A 6 25.95 -8.37 11.16
CA GLY A 6 25.10 -7.19 11.04
C GLY A 6 23.65 -7.60 10.87
N GLN A 7 22.85 -7.36 11.91
CA GLN A 7 21.40 -7.41 11.81
C GLN A 7 20.94 -6.22 10.96
N SER A 8 20.13 -6.49 9.94
CA SER A 8 19.56 -5.50 9.04
C SER A 8 18.72 -4.47 9.81
N LEU A 9 19.06 -3.19 9.65
CA LEU A 9 18.38 -2.04 10.28
C LEU A 9 17.05 -1.69 9.61
N LEU A 10 16.32 -2.66 9.04
CA LEU A 10 14.99 -2.36 8.55
C LEU A 10 14.08 -2.14 9.77
N PRO A 11 13.42 -0.97 9.87
CA PRO A 11 12.52 -0.71 10.98
C PRO A 11 11.45 -1.80 10.99
N LYS A 12 11.39 -2.53 12.11
CA LYS A 12 10.35 -3.49 12.41
C LYS A 12 9.05 -2.69 12.50
N THR A 13 8.28 -2.62 11.41
CA THR A 13 6.99 -1.93 11.42
C THR A 13 6.09 -2.68 12.38
N SER A 14 6.00 -2.12 13.58
CA SER A 14 5.08 -2.46 14.65
C SER A 14 3.67 -2.64 14.08
N GLY A 15 2.98 -3.69 14.51
CA GLY A 15 1.69 -4.13 13.98
C GLY A 15 0.60 -3.07 14.03
N LYS A 16 0.56 -2.19 13.03
CA LYS A 16 -0.57 -1.33 12.71
C LYS A 16 -1.56 -2.16 11.88
N ASN A 17 -2.75 -2.41 12.44
CA ASN A 17 -3.95 -2.90 11.78
C ASN A 17 -3.74 -3.43 10.35
N SER A 18 -3.48 -4.73 10.18
CA SER A 18 -3.17 -5.34 8.87
C SER A 18 -4.26 -5.10 7.81
N ASN A 19 -5.45 -4.65 8.22
CA ASN A 19 -6.59 -4.38 7.36
C ASN A 19 -6.52 -3.04 6.60
N ARG A 20 -5.66 -2.09 7.00
CA ARG A 20 -5.53 -0.79 6.30
C ARG A 20 -4.25 -0.72 5.47
N MET A 21 -4.29 0.05 4.40
CA MET A 21 -3.16 0.25 3.50
C MET A 21 -3.10 1.68 2.96
N THR A 22 -1.91 2.10 2.57
CA THR A 22 -1.64 3.44 2.01
C THR A 22 -1.42 3.36 0.51
N LEU A 23 -2.14 4.18 -0.23
CA LEU A 23 -1.97 4.41 -1.66
C LEU A 23 -1.48 5.84 -1.85
N ASN A 24 -0.28 6.01 -2.39
CA ASN A 24 0.25 7.32 -2.78
C ASN A 24 -0.06 7.55 -4.26
N VAL A 25 -0.95 8.50 -4.55
CA VAL A 25 -1.40 8.81 -5.91
C VAL A 25 -0.98 10.22 -6.28
N GLY A 26 -0.02 10.33 -7.22
CA GLY A 26 0.54 11.62 -7.64
C GLY A 26 1.12 12.45 -6.50
N GLY A 27 1.62 11.79 -5.44
CA GLY A 27 2.16 12.44 -4.24
C GLY A 27 1.18 12.60 -3.08
N VAL A 28 -0.11 12.32 -3.27
CA VAL A 28 -1.13 12.42 -2.22
C VAL A 28 -1.42 11.04 -1.63
N ARG A 29 -1.34 10.93 -0.29
CA ARG A 29 -1.58 9.67 0.43
C ARG A 29 -3.07 9.48 0.74
N TYR A 30 -3.58 8.32 0.35
CA TYR A 30 -4.91 7.83 0.65
C TYR A 30 -4.80 6.61 1.56
N GLU A 31 -5.44 6.66 2.72
CA GLU A 31 -5.56 5.50 3.60
C GLU A 31 -6.95 4.87 3.41
N THR A 32 -6.97 3.55 3.22
CA THR A 32 -8.22 2.80 3.04
C THR A 32 -8.11 1.37 3.55
N TYR A 33 -9.23 0.68 3.69
CA TYR A 33 -9.26 -0.73 4.05
C TYR A 33 -9.01 -1.61 2.83
N ARG A 34 -8.33 -2.74 3.02
CA ARG A 34 -8.18 -3.77 1.99
C ARG A 34 -9.54 -4.27 1.53
N SER A 35 -10.49 -4.46 2.44
CA SER A 35 -11.87 -4.86 2.12
C SER A 35 -12.58 -3.87 1.19
N THR A 36 -12.33 -2.56 1.34
CA THR A 36 -12.89 -1.53 0.44
C THR A 36 -12.44 -1.77 -1.00
N LEU A 37 -11.15 -2.06 -1.22
CA LEU A 37 -10.66 -2.31 -2.59
C LEU A 37 -11.10 -3.66 -3.14
N LYS A 38 -11.51 -4.59 -2.26
CA LYS A 38 -12.08 -5.89 -2.63
C LYS A 38 -13.57 -5.85 -2.99
N THR A 39 -14.28 -4.76 -2.71
CA THR A 39 -15.71 -4.62 -3.06
C THR A 39 -15.96 -4.88 -4.55
N ILE A 40 -15.00 -4.51 -5.41
CA ILE A 40 -15.07 -4.74 -6.86
C ILE A 40 -13.88 -5.63 -7.26
N PRO A 41 -14.09 -6.95 -7.43
CA PRO A 41 -13.04 -7.88 -7.80
C PRO A 41 -12.48 -7.57 -9.20
N ASP A 42 -11.36 -8.19 -9.53
CA ASP A 42 -10.71 -8.11 -10.86
C ASP A 42 -10.35 -6.69 -11.32
N THR A 43 -10.18 -5.78 -10.37
CA THR A 43 -9.64 -4.45 -10.60
C THR A 43 -8.19 -4.38 -10.15
N ARG A 44 -7.40 -3.48 -10.75
CA ARG A 44 -6.00 -3.24 -10.32
C ARG A 44 -5.91 -2.94 -8.82
N LEU A 45 -6.88 -2.18 -8.28
CA LEU A 45 -6.95 -1.87 -6.85
C LEU A 45 -7.31 -3.10 -6.00
N ALA A 46 -8.18 -3.99 -6.48
CA ALA A 46 -8.44 -5.25 -5.78
C ALA A 46 -7.22 -6.16 -5.76
N TRP A 47 -6.41 -6.19 -6.82
CA TRP A 47 -5.20 -7.02 -6.87
C TRP A 47 -4.08 -6.48 -5.98
N VAL A 48 -4.01 -5.16 -5.80
CA VAL A 48 -2.98 -4.54 -4.96
C VAL A 48 -3.07 -5.02 -3.50
N THR A 49 -4.26 -5.46 -3.04
CA THR A 49 -4.44 -5.99 -1.68
C THR A 49 -3.80 -7.35 -1.48
N ASP A 50 -3.62 -8.12 -2.55
CA ASP A 50 -3.07 -9.49 -2.54
C ASP A 50 -1.64 -9.54 -3.06
N THR A 51 -1.21 -8.48 -3.75
CA THR A 51 0.12 -8.41 -4.32
C THR A 51 1.14 -8.32 -3.20
N SER A 52 2.11 -9.25 -3.22
CA SER A 52 3.21 -9.26 -2.26
C SER A 52 3.96 -7.92 -2.25
N VAL A 53 4.67 -7.63 -1.17
CA VAL A 53 5.60 -6.48 -1.01
C VAL A 53 6.69 -6.41 -2.11
N ASN A 54 6.74 -7.37 -3.03
CA ASN A 54 7.64 -7.39 -4.18
C ASN A 54 7.06 -6.70 -5.43
N SER A 55 5.89 -6.06 -5.33
CA SER A 55 5.36 -5.23 -6.41
C SER A 55 6.34 -4.08 -6.73
N PRO A 56 6.62 -3.77 -8.01
CA PRO A 56 7.42 -2.60 -8.37
C PRO A 56 6.75 -1.29 -7.93
N ASP A 57 5.44 -1.31 -7.72
CA ASP A 57 4.67 -0.15 -7.24
C ASP A 57 4.79 0.02 -5.71
N TYR A 58 5.30 -0.96 -4.96
CA TYR A 58 5.36 -0.91 -3.49
C TYR A 58 6.72 -0.39 -3.00
N ASP A 59 6.68 0.65 -2.16
CA ASP A 59 7.85 1.14 -1.46
C ASP A 59 7.90 0.55 -0.04
N PRO A 60 8.84 -0.37 0.26
CA PRO A 60 8.96 -0.97 1.59
C PRO A 60 9.50 -0.01 2.66
N ALA A 61 10.14 1.11 2.27
CA ALA A 61 10.66 2.08 3.23
C ALA A 61 9.53 2.92 3.84
N THR A 62 8.52 3.26 3.03
CA THR A 62 7.35 4.04 3.45
C THR A 62 6.11 3.19 3.73
N GLY A 63 6.06 1.96 3.19
CA GLY A 63 4.94 1.04 3.35
C GLY A 63 3.72 1.42 2.49
N GLU A 64 3.93 2.02 1.33
CA GLU A 64 2.86 2.52 0.45
C GLU A 64 3.01 2.02 -0.99
N TYR A 65 1.89 2.01 -1.72
CA TYR A 65 1.89 1.77 -3.17
C TYR A 65 1.84 3.09 -3.91
N PHE A 66 2.75 3.31 -4.85
CA PHE A 66 2.80 4.52 -5.68
C PHE A 66 2.04 4.34 -6.99
N PHE A 67 1.22 5.34 -7.33
CA PHE A 67 0.51 5.45 -8.59
C PHE A 67 0.80 6.80 -9.22
N ASP A 68 1.43 6.77 -10.40
CA ASP A 68 1.65 7.96 -11.23
C ASP A 68 0.35 8.39 -11.94
N ARG A 69 -0.60 8.91 -11.15
CA ARG A 69 -1.95 9.32 -11.60
C ARG A 69 -2.39 10.57 -10.85
N HIS A 70 -3.39 11.26 -11.40
CA HIS A 70 -3.89 12.51 -10.83
C HIS A 70 -4.72 12.26 -9.54
N PRO A 71 -4.36 12.85 -8.39
CA PRO A 71 -5.05 12.61 -7.12
C PRO A 71 -6.52 13.03 -7.14
N GLY A 72 -6.85 14.13 -7.82
CA GLY A 72 -8.24 14.64 -7.88
C GLY A 72 -9.24 13.64 -8.50
N ILE A 73 -8.80 12.83 -9.47
CA ILE A 73 -9.64 11.79 -10.08
C ILE A 73 -9.74 10.57 -9.17
N PHE A 74 -8.65 10.23 -8.48
CA PHE A 74 -8.59 9.08 -7.60
C PHE A 74 -9.57 9.15 -6.43
N ASN A 75 -9.85 10.35 -5.91
CA ASN A 75 -10.84 10.52 -4.85
C ASN A 75 -12.24 10.02 -5.27
N MET A 76 -12.65 10.29 -6.53
CA MET A 76 -13.93 9.80 -7.06
C MET A 76 -13.92 8.27 -7.21
N ILE A 77 -12.81 7.71 -7.70
CA ILE A 77 -12.63 6.26 -7.81
C ILE A 77 -12.73 5.62 -6.43
N LEU A 78 -12.01 6.11 -5.42
CA LEU A 78 -12.01 5.52 -4.10
C LEU A 78 -13.40 5.60 -3.43
N ASN A 79 -14.15 6.68 -3.67
CA ASN A 79 -15.52 6.79 -3.19
C ASN A 79 -16.46 5.79 -3.85
N TYR A 80 -16.25 5.45 -5.13
CA TYR A 80 -17.04 4.40 -5.81
C TYR A 80 -16.88 3.02 -5.16
N TYR A 81 -15.73 2.71 -4.55
CA TYR A 81 -15.54 1.46 -3.79
C TYR A 81 -16.16 1.46 -2.39
N ARG A 82 -16.57 2.63 -1.87
CA ARG A 82 -17.11 2.81 -0.51
C ARG A 82 -18.64 2.79 -0.45
N THR A 83 -19.31 2.77 -1.61
CA THR A 83 -20.76 2.72 -1.76
C THR A 83 -21.19 1.35 -2.24
#